data_AF-A0A2E0XAM7-F1
#
_entry.id   AF-A0A2E0XAM7-F1
#
_cell.length_a   1.000
_cell.length_b   1.000
_cell.length_c   1.000
_cell.angle_alpha   90.00
_cell.angle_beta   90.00
_cell.angle_gamma   90.00
#
_symmetry.space_group_name_H-M   'P 1'
#
loop_
_entity.id
_entity.type
_entity.pdbx_description
1 polymer ?
#
loop_
_entity_poly.entity_id
_entity_poly.type
_entity_poly.pdbx_seq_one_letter_code
_entity_poly.pdbx_strand_id
1 'polypeptide(L)'
;MTSYILRRLGIGLLTLLLITCLIYGLLRAMPGSPISADQANVNPSKQISERALNQYKRLYGLDKPWYEAYGTWLGNLVQGDMGRSFKQNNRTVASLILEKLPATLALSVSSLLLTYLLSIPIGLWSTAHDGQPTERVVSVLLYMLYSLPAFVAALYLQLLFYVKLGWLPLYGLTSDDFERMSVFGKAWDLLWHATLPIVCFTYGTLAYYSRFVRANMQEVVRQDYIRTAKAKGVGPRRILWHHAFRNTLIPMVTLLGLTLPTLFSGAVILERIFVWPGIGNLFFESIRFHDYNVVMGLTLMFSVMTLAGQLLADVLYAVVDPRITYS
;
A
#
# COMPACT_ATOMS: atom_id res chain seq x y z
N MET A 1 14.46 19.54 17.06
CA MET A 1 13.18 19.28 16.34
C MET A 1 13.01 20.11 15.08
N THR A 2 12.87 21.43 15.13
CA THR A 2 12.65 22.24 13.91
C THR A 2 13.79 22.11 12.89
N SER A 3 15.05 22.19 13.34
CA SER A 3 16.24 21.93 12.51
C SER A 3 16.22 20.53 11.86
N TYR A 4 15.86 19.51 12.64
CA TYR A 4 15.72 18.14 12.16
C TYR A 4 14.64 18.00 11.07
N ILE A 5 13.46 18.58 11.30
CA ILE A 5 12.35 18.55 10.33
C ILE A 5 12.76 19.28 9.05
N LEU A 6 13.36 20.46 9.13
CA LEU A 6 13.84 21.20 7.97
C LEU A 6 14.89 20.42 7.18
N ARG A 7 15.86 19.80 7.88
CA ARG A 7 16.86 18.92 7.25
C ARG A 7 16.21 17.71 6.57
N ARG A 8 15.24 17.06 7.22
CA ARG A 8 14.47 15.95 6.65
C ARG A 8 13.67 16.38 5.43
N LEU A 9 13.03 17.55 5.45
CA LEU A 9 12.30 18.10 4.30
C LEU A 9 13.25 18.43 3.14
N GLY A 10 14.43 19.02 3.41
CA GLY A 10 15.44 19.28 2.39
C GLY A 10 15.96 18.00 1.72
N ILE A 11 16.30 16.98 2.53
CA ILE A 11 16.69 15.65 2.03
C ILE A 11 15.53 15.01 1.27
N GLY A 12 14.30 15.16 1.76
CA GLY A 12 13.09 14.66 1.12
C GLY A 12 12.87 15.27 -0.26
N LEU A 13 13.00 16.59 -0.40
CA LEU A 13 12.90 17.29 -1.69
C LEU A 13 13.97 16.82 -2.68
N LEU A 14 15.22 16.68 -2.22
CA LEU A 14 16.29 16.13 -3.06
C LEU A 14 15.99 14.69 -3.49
N THR A 15 15.45 13.89 -2.57
CA THR A 15 15.05 12.50 -2.84
C THR A 15 13.93 12.44 -3.88
N LEU A 16 12.89 13.29 -3.77
CA LEU A 16 11.80 13.39 -4.75
C LEU A 16 12.32 13.80 -6.13
N LEU A 17 13.23 14.78 -6.19
CA LEU A 17 13.82 15.22 -7.45
C LEU A 17 14.61 14.07 -8.11
N LEU A 18 15.41 13.34 -7.34
CA LEU A 18 16.16 12.18 -7.84
C LEU A 18 15.22 11.06 -8.33
N ILE A 19 14.21 10.70 -7.53
CA ILE A 19 13.25 9.64 -7.90
C ILE A 19 12.51 10.01 -9.19
N THR A 20 11.95 11.23 -9.26
CA THR A 20 11.20 11.68 -10.44
C THR A 20 12.09 11.82 -11.67
N CYS A 21 13.30 12.36 -11.54
CA CYS A 21 14.26 12.46 -12.65
C CYS A 21 14.64 11.08 -13.20
N LEU A 22 15.01 10.14 -12.32
CA LEU A 22 15.37 8.78 -12.70
C LEU A 22 14.20 8.06 -13.38
N ILE A 23 13.00 8.13 -12.80
CA ILE A 23 11.82 7.44 -13.35
C ILE A 23 11.39 8.07 -14.67
N TYR A 24 11.42 9.40 -14.80
CA TYR A 24 11.13 10.06 -16.06
C TYR A 24 12.13 9.65 -17.16
N GLY A 25 13.42 9.61 -16.83
CA GLY A 25 14.48 9.14 -17.73
C GLY A 25 14.26 7.69 -18.17
N LEU A 26 13.93 6.79 -17.23
CA LEU A 26 13.62 5.39 -17.52
C LEU A 26 12.39 5.24 -18.42
N LEU A 27 11.31 5.97 -18.15
CA LEU A 27 10.10 5.95 -18.97
C LEU A 27 10.38 6.42 -20.40
N ARG A 28 11.29 7.40 -20.57
CA ARG A 28 11.74 7.88 -21.87
C ARG A 28 12.69 6.94 -22.60
N ALA A 29 13.45 6.13 -21.87
CA ALA A 29 14.34 5.13 -22.44
C ALA A 29 13.63 3.83 -22.81
N MET A 30 12.43 3.60 -22.28
CA MET A 30 11.65 2.38 -22.53
C MET A 30 11.23 2.31 -24.01
N PRO A 31 11.44 1.17 -24.70
CA PRO A 31 11.05 1.02 -26.10
C PRO A 31 9.53 1.02 -26.23
N GLY A 32 9.02 1.97 -27.02
CA GLY A 32 7.59 2.25 -27.13
C GLY A 32 7.28 3.68 -26.73
N SER A 33 6.15 4.19 -27.21
CA SER A 33 5.63 5.51 -26.85
C SER A 33 4.15 5.38 -26.47
N PRO A 34 3.60 6.34 -25.71
CA PRO A 34 2.16 6.41 -25.47
C PRO A 34 1.35 6.33 -26.77
N ILE A 35 1.93 6.84 -27.86
CA ILE A 35 1.36 6.88 -29.21
C ILE A 35 1.32 5.48 -29.85
N SER A 36 2.42 4.71 -29.77
CA SER A 36 2.49 3.37 -30.37
C SER A 36 1.71 2.31 -29.57
N ALA A 37 1.65 2.45 -28.24
CA ALA A 37 0.89 1.54 -27.37
C ALA A 37 -0.63 1.66 -27.58
N ASP A 38 -1.13 2.86 -27.85
CA ASP A 38 -2.55 3.07 -28.18
C ASP A 38 -2.84 2.69 -29.64
N GLN A 39 -1.95 2.98 -30.60
CA GLN A 39 -2.10 2.51 -32.00
C GLN A 39 -2.15 0.98 -32.14
N ALA A 40 -1.42 0.23 -31.30
CA ALA A 40 -1.43 -1.24 -31.34
C ALA A 40 -2.75 -1.86 -30.83
N ASN A 41 -3.56 -1.11 -30.06
CA ASN A 41 -4.82 -1.58 -29.47
C ASN A 41 -6.07 -0.88 -30.05
N VAL A 42 -5.88 0.12 -30.91
CA VAL A 42 -6.95 0.83 -31.60
C VAL A 42 -7.22 0.13 -32.94
N ASN A 43 -8.49 -0.13 -33.22
CA ASN A 43 -8.99 -0.69 -34.47
C ASN A 43 -8.28 -0.04 -35.69
N PRO A 44 -7.79 -0.77 -36.71
CA PRO A 44 -7.03 -0.21 -37.84
C PRO A 44 -7.73 0.94 -38.59
N SER A 45 -9.05 1.08 -38.43
CA SER A 45 -9.89 2.15 -38.96
C SER A 45 -9.88 3.47 -38.16
N LYS A 46 -9.25 3.51 -36.99
CA LYS A 46 -9.09 4.70 -36.13
C LYS A 46 -7.61 5.11 -36.02
N GLN A 47 -6.89 5.12 -37.14
CA GLN A 47 -5.55 5.70 -37.19
C GLN A 47 -5.59 7.15 -36.69
N ILE A 48 -4.74 7.47 -35.72
CA ILE A 48 -4.56 8.83 -35.22
C ILE A 48 -4.09 9.69 -36.39
N SER A 49 -4.85 10.72 -36.74
CA SER A 49 -4.45 11.69 -37.79
C SER A 49 -3.06 12.25 -37.49
N GLU A 50 -2.22 12.43 -38.52
CA GLU A 50 -0.85 12.95 -38.36
C GLU A 50 -0.79 14.28 -37.58
N ARG A 51 -1.83 15.10 -37.69
CA ARG A 51 -1.97 16.35 -36.91
C ARG A 51 -2.10 16.07 -35.41
N ALA A 52 -2.93 15.11 -35.03
CA ALA A 52 -3.09 14.70 -33.64
C ALA A 52 -1.78 14.07 -33.12
N LEU A 53 -1.10 13.25 -33.93
CA LEU A 53 0.20 12.65 -33.60
C LEU A 53 1.28 13.70 -33.27
N ASN A 54 1.38 14.75 -34.09
CA ASN A 54 2.32 15.85 -33.86
C ASN A 54 1.94 16.70 -32.65
N GLN A 55 0.64 16.90 -32.41
CA GLN A 55 0.17 17.55 -31.18
C GLN A 55 0.52 16.72 -29.93
N TYR A 56 0.40 15.38 -29.99
CA TYR A 56 0.82 14.49 -28.89
C TYR A 56 2.30 14.57 -28.60
N LYS A 57 3.13 14.58 -29.64
CA LYS A 57 4.58 14.72 -29.46
C LYS A 57 4.92 15.99 -28.70
N ARG A 58 4.31 17.12 -29.07
CA ARG A 58 4.52 18.40 -28.38
C ARG A 58 3.99 18.41 -26.94
N LEU A 59 2.79 17.87 -26.70
CA LEU A 59 2.17 17.86 -25.37
C LEU A 59 2.96 17.06 -24.33
N TYR A 60 3.53 15.92 -24.73
CA TYR A 60 4.37 15.08 -23.86
C TYR A 60 5.87 15.43 -23.95
N GLY A 61 6.21 16.48 -24.71
CA GLY A 61 7.58 16.90 -25.00
C GLY A 61 8.40 15.82 -25.73
N LEU A 62 7.75 14.86 -26.39
CA LEU A 62 8.40 13.74 -27.11
C LEU A 62 9.26 14.23 -28.28
N ASP A 63 9.05 15.47 -28.70
CA ASP A 63 9.85 16.20 -29.69
C ASP A 63 11.17 16.76 -29.12
N LYS A 64 11.32 16.80 -27.80
CA LYS A 64 12.49 17.37 -27.10
C LYS A 64 13.34 16.28 -26.43
N PRO A 65 14.62 16.59 -26.15
CA PRO A 65 15.43 15.76 -25.26
C PRO A 65 14.73 15.52 -23.91
N TRP A 66 14.91 14.33 -23.34
CA TRP A 66 14.17 13.91 -22.14
C TRP A 66 14.36 14.85 -20.95
N TYR A 67 15.53 15.47 -20.79
CA TYR A 67 15.83 16.39 -19.70
C TYR A 67 15.08 17.73 -19.83
N GLU A 68 14.87 18.25 -21.05
CA GLU A 68 14.06 19.45 -21.28
C GLU A 68 12.57 19.18 -21.02
N ALA A 69 12.10 18.01 -21.47
CA ALA A 69 10.74 17.57 -21.24
C ALA A 69 10.47 17.32 -19.74
N TYR A 70 11.45 16.76 -19.01
CA TYR A 70 11.41 16.64 -17.55
C TYR A 70 11.36 18.01 -16.87
N GLY A 71 12.21 18.97 -17.29
CA GLY A 71 12.20 20.32 -16.75
C GLY A 71 10.85 21.02 -16.95
N THR A 72 10.21 20.81 -18.10
CA THR A 72 8.86 21.32 -18.38
C THR A 72 7.82 20.65 -17.46
N TRP A 73 7.86 19.32 -17.32
CA TRP A 73 6.99 18.58 -16.43
C TRP A 73 7.14 19.01 -14.97
N LEU A 74 8.39 19.22 -14.51
CA LEU A 74 8.69 19.69 -13.16
C LEU A 74 8.17 21.13 -12.94
N GLY A 75 8.32 22.01 -13.93
CA GLY A 75 7.77 23.37 -13.89
C GLY A 75 6.25 23.39 -13.76
N ASN A 76 5.56 22.52 -14.49
CA ASN A 76 4.10 22.34 -14.37
C ASN A 76 3.71 21.74 -13.01
N LEU A 77 4.49 20.78 -12.50
CA LEU A 77 4.25 20.15 -11.21
C LEU A 77 4.32 21.17 -10.06
N VAL A 78 5.28 22.09 -10.07
CA VAL A 78 5.40 23.16 -9.07
C VAL A 78 4.17 24.09 -9.08
N GLN A 79 3.49 24.21 -10.21
CA GLN A 79 2.22 24.94 -10.34
C GLN A 79 0.99 24.10 -9.97
N GLY A 80 1.19 22.85 -9.55
CA GLY A 80 0.12 21.92 -9.17
C GLY A 80 -0.46 21.11 -10.34
N ASP A 81 0.12 21.19 -11.54
CA ASP A 81 -0.32 20.41 -12.70
C ASP A 81 0.56 19.16 -12.89
N MET A 82 0.02 18.00 -12.51
CA MET A 82 0.64 16.69 -12.71
C MET A 82 0.52 16.19 -14.16
N GLY A 83 -0.16 16.94 -15.02
CA GLY A 83 -0.48 16.57 -16.38
C GLY A 83 -1.80 15.83 -16.52
N ARG A 84 -2.01 15.29 -17.72
CA ARG A 84 -3.25 14.62 -18.14
C ARG A 84 -2.98 13.23 -18.69
N SER A 85 -3.92 12.32 -18.46
CA SER A 85 -3.93 10.98 -19.00
C SER A 85 -4.56 10.98 -20.38
N PHE A 86 -3.83 10.52 -21.39
CA PHE A 86 -4.41 10.35 -22.72
C PHE A 86 -5.35 9.15 -22.75
N LYS A 87 -4.93 8.04 -22.13
CA LYS A 87 -5.72 6.80 -22.10
C LYS A 87 -7.09 6.98 -21.45
N GLN A 88 -7.17 7.86 -20.46
CA GLN A 88 -8.39 8.18 -19.73
C GLN A 88 -9.07 9.45 -20.27
N ASN A 89 -9.11 9.64 -21.59
CA ASN A 89 -9.82 10.74 -22.26
C ASN A 89 -9.41 12.15 -21.79
N ASN A 90 -8.10 12.39 -21.67
CA ASN A 90 -7.52 13.69 -21.30
C ASN A 90 -7.93 14.22 -19.91
N ARG A 91 -8.28 13.31 -19.00
CA ARG A 91 -8.54 13.62 -17.58
C ARG A 91 -7.26 13.99 -16.86
N THR A 92 -7.36 14.85 -15.85
CA THR A 92 -6.21 15.26 -15.02
C THR A 92 -5.75 14.10 -14.15
N VAL A 93 -4.44 13.94 -14.00
CA VAL A 93 -3.85 12.86 -13.18
C VAL A 93 -4.36 12.94 -11.74
N ALA A 94 -4.43 14.13 -11.17
CA ALA A 94 -4.96 14.35 -9.81
C ALA A 94 -6.41 13.83 -9.66
N SER A 95 -7.30 14.06 -10.64
CA SER A 95 -8.68 13.57 -10.58
C SER A 95 -8.76 12.04 -10.64
N LEU A 96 -7.88 11.40 -11.42
CA LEU A 96 -7.82 9.94 -11.53
C LEU A 96 -7.35 9.32 -10.21
N ILE A 97 -6.32 9.91 -9.60
CA ILE A 97 -5.83 9.48 -8.29
C ILE A 97 -6.94 9.59 -7.25
N LEU A 98 -7.61 10.74 -7.14
CA LEU A 98 -8.67 10.96 -6.17
C LEU A 98 -9.87 10.02 -6.34
N GLU A 99 -10.19 9.64 -7.58
CA GLU A 99 -11.27 8.67 -7.85
C GLU A 99 -10.89 7.25 -7.43
N LYS A 100 -9.65 6.82 -7.66
CA LYS A 100 -9.20 5.44 -7.39
C LYS A 100 -8.72 5.23 -5.96
N LEU A 101 -8.32 6.30 -5.27
CA LEU A 101 -7.78 6.24 -3.91
C LEU A 101 -8.73 5.60 -2.88
N PRO A 102 -10.04 5.91 -2.83
CA PRO A 102 -10.95 5.33 -1.85
C PRO A 102 -11.02 3.81 -1.92
N ALA A 103 -10.98 3.23 -3.13
CA ALA A 103 -11.01 1.78 -3.31
C ALA A 103 -9.76 1.11 -2.73
N THR A 104 -8.57 1.67 -2.97
CA THR A 104 -7.32 1.15 -2.39
C THR A 104 -7.27 1.32 -0.88
N LEU A 105 -7.74 2.46 -0.35
CA LEU A 105 -7.83 2.69 1.09
C LEU A 105 -8.81 1.73 1.76
N ALA A 106 -9.97 1.47 1.14
CA ALA A 106 -10.96 0.53 1.66
C ALA A 106 -10.35 -0.87 1.85
N LEU A 107 -9.58 -1.38 0.88
CA LEU A 107 -8.87 -2.65 1.03
C LEU A 107 -7.76 -2.57 2.08
N SER A 108 -6.87 -1.60 1.95
CA SER A 108 -5.64 -1.55 2.72
C SER A 108 -5.90 -1.26 4.20
N VAL A 109 -6.83 -0.34 4.51
CA VAL A 109 -7.22 -0.02 5.89
C VAL A 109 -8.00 -1.16 6.51
N SER A 110 -8.96 -1.76 5.79
CA SER A 110 -9.72 -2.90 6.32
C SER A 110 -8.82 -4.09 6.62
N SER A 111 -7.87 -4.38 5.71
CA SER A 111 -6.88 -5.41 5.93
C SER A 111 -5.95 -5.08 7.10
N LEU A 112 -5.46 -3.84 7.21
CA LEU A 112 -4.61 -3.43 8.32
C LEU A 112 -5.33 -3.60 9.68
N LEU A 113 -6.60 -3.20 9.76
CA LEU A 113 -7.42 -3.36 10.96
C LEU A 113 -7.59 -4.83 11.33
N LEU A 114 -7.92 -5.69 10.36
CA LEU A 114 -8.01 -7.14 10.60
C LEU A 114 -6.66 -7.75 10.99
N THR A 115 -5.58 -7.29 10.36
CA THR A 115 -4.22 -7.72 10.70
C THR A 115 -3.93 -7.42 12.16
N TYR A 116 -4.13 -6.19 12.64
CA TYR A 116 -3.91 -5.89 14.06
C TYR A 116 -4.87 -6.64 14.99
N LEU A 117 -6.15 -6.74 14.61
CA LEU A 117 -7.17 -7.43 15.38
C LEU A 117 -6.80 -8.90 15.62
N LEU A 118 -6.18 -9.56 14.64
CA LEU A 118 -5.76 -10.95 14.73
C LEU A 118 -4.33 -11.11 15.27
N SER A 119 -3.40 -10.28 14.80
CA SER A 119 -1.97 -10.42 15.11
C SER A 119 -1.65 -10.12 16.56
N ILE A 120 -2.34 -9.16 17.17
CA ILE A 120 -2.13 -8.79 18.57
C ILE A 120 -2.52 -9.97 19.48
N PRO A 121 -3.76 -10.50 19.47
CA PRO A 121 -4.12 -11.66 20.27
C PRO A 121 -3.22 -12.86 20.03
N ILE A 122 -2.88 -13.17 18.76
CA ILE A 122 -1.98 -14.28 18.43
C ILE A 122 -0.60 -14.06 19.05
N GLY A 123 -0.01 -12.86 18.91
CA GLY A 123 1.31 -12.55 19.46
C GLY A 123 1.34 -12.59 21.00
N LEU A 124 0.31 -12.06 21.67
CA LEU A 124 0.18 -12.17 23.13
C LEU A 124 0.00 -13.63 23.56
N TRP A 125 -0.86 -14.39 22.88
CA TRP A 125 -1.11 -15.79 23.18
C TRP A 125 0.15 -16.64 23.00
N SER A 126 0.90 -16.45 21.91
CA SER A 126 2.17 -17.14 21.65
C SER A 126 3.24 -16.76 22.68
N THR A 127 3.25 -15.53 23.21
CA THR A 127 4.15 -15.16 24.30
C THR A 127 3.79 -15.89 25.59
N ALA A 128 2.50 -16.01 25.90
CA ALA A 128 2.03 -16.68 27.12
C ALA A 128 2.26 -18.20 27.09
N HIS A 129 2.28 -18.81 25.90
CA HIS A 129 2.45 -20.26 25.69
C HIS A 129 3.84 -20.59 25.15
N ASP A 130 4.82 -19.71 25.36
CA ASP A 130 6.16 -19.87 24.82
C ASP A 130 6.77 -21.23 25.19
N GLY A 131 7.31 -21.92 24.18
CA GLY A 131 7.91 -23.25 24.34
C GLY A 131 6.93 -24.43 24.31
N GLN A 132 5.61 -24.20 24.37
CA GLN A 132 4.60 -25.27 24.30
C GLN A 132 4.44 -25.80 22.86
N PRO A 133 4.08 -27.09 22.66
CA PRO A 133 3.86 -27.66 21.33
C PRO A 133 2.79 -26.92 20.51
N THR A 134 1.72 -26.46 21.16
CA THR A 134 0.63 -25.70 20.53
C THR A 134 1.13 -24.38 19.95
N GLU A 135 1.98 -23.66 20.68
CA GLU A 135 2.63 -22.44 20.20
C GLU A 135 3.53 -22.73 18.99
N ARG A 136 4.31 -23.82 19.05
CA ARG A 136 5.17 -24.22 17.92
C ARG A 136 4.37 -24.51 16.65
N VAL A 137 3.22 -25.18 16.76
CA VAL A 137 2.32 -25.43 15.63
C VAL A 137 1.80 -24.12 15.04
N VAL A 138 1.32 -23.20 15.87
CA VAL A 138 0.84 -21.88 15.41
C VAL A 138 1.97 -21.10 14.74
N SER A 139 3.17 -21.09 15.34
CA SER A 139 4.34 -20.46 14.75
C SER A 139 4.65 -21.06 13.36
N VAL A 140 4.70 -22.39 13.23
CA VAL A 140 4.94 -23.08 11.96
C VAL A 140 3.88 -22.75 10.91
N LEU A 141 2.59 -22.71 11.29
CA LEU A 141 1.50 -22.27 10.40
C LEU A 141 1.71 -20.84 9.90
N LEU A 142 2.08 -19.91 10.78
CA LEU A 142 2.37 -18.52 10.41
C LEU A 142 3.60 -18.42 9.49
N TYR A 143 4.64 -19.24 9.71
CA TYR A 143 5.79 -19.32 8.80
C TYR A 143 5.39 -19.83 7.41
N MET A 144 4.54 -20.86 7.33
CA MET A 144 4.05 -21.39 6.06
C MET A 144 3.20 -20.37 5.31
N LEU A 145 2.30 -19.67 6.03
CA LEU A 145 1.51 -18.57 5.49
C LEU A 145 2.41 -17.46 4.95
N TYR A 146 3.44 -17.04 5.70
CA TYR A 146 4.38 -16.00 5.26
C TYR A 146 5.18 -16.41 4.01
N SER A 147 5.48 -17.71 3.88
CA SER A 147 6.23 -18.24 2.74
C SER A 147 5.38 -18.35 1.47
N LEU A 148 4.05 -18.30 1.57
CA LEU A 148 3.13 -18.37 0.43
C LEU A 148 2.94 -16.97 -0.19
N PRO A 149 3.38 -16.73 -1.43
CA PRO A 149 3.21 -15.42 -2.06
C PRO A 149 1.74 -15.04 -2.19
N ALA A 150 1.41 -13.78 -1.89
CA ALA A 150 0.05 -13.23 -1.89
C ALA A 150 -0.74 -13.52 -3.16
N PHE A 151 -0.10 -13.39 -4.33
CA PHE A 151 -0.75 -13.65 -5.61
C PHE A 151 -1.06 -15.14 -5.83
N VAL A 152 -0.23 -16.06 -5.31
CA VAL A 152 -0.49 -17.50 -5.41
C VAL A 152 -1.70 -17.86 -4.56
N ALA A 153 -1.77 -17.33 -3.34
CA ALA A 153 -2.93 -17.52 -2.48
C ALA A 153 -4.19 -16.94 -3.13
N ALA A 154 -4.11 -15.75 -3.75
CA ALA A 154 -5.26 -15.16 -4.45
C ALA A 154 -5.82 -16.09 -5.54
N LEU A 155 -4.96 -16.64 -6.40
CA LEU A 155 -5.37 -17.57 -7.45
C LEU A 155 -5.97 -18.87 -6.87
N TYR A 156 -5.38 -19.41 -5.81
CA TYR A 156 -5.91 -20.62 -5.17
C TYR A 156 -7.26 -20.37 -4.48
N LEU A 157 -7.41 -19.21 -3.82
CA LEU A 157 -8.64 -18.81 -3.17
C LEU A 157 -9.76 -18.58 -4.20
N GLN A 158 -9.46 -17.97 -5.34
CA GLN A 158 -10.39 -17.87 -6.47
C GLN A 158 -10.80 -19.26 -6.98
N LEU A 159 -9.84 -20.17 -7.19
CA LEU A 159 -10.15 -21.55 -7.60
C LEU A 159 -11.04 -22.27 -6.59
N LEU A 160 -10.77 -22.13 -5.29
CA LEU A 160 -11.53 -22.81 -4.25
C LEU A 160 -12.93 -22.19 -4.07
N PHE A 161 -12.99 -20.88 -3.79
CA PHE A 161 -14.23 -20.24 -3.37
C PHE A 161 -15.14 -19.83 -4.52
N TYR A 162 -14.59 -19.50 -5.70
CA TYR A 162 -15.40 -19.19 -6.87
C TYR A 162 -15.63 -20.44 -7.73
N VAL A 163 -14.57 -21.10 -8.21
CA VAL A 163 -14.74 -22.19 -9.20
C VAL A 163 -15.30 -23.47 -8.60
N LYS A 164 -14.78 -23.93 -7.46
CA LYS A 164 -15.22 -25.20 -6.85
C LYS A 164 -16.47 -25.06 -5.99
N LEU A 165 -16.52 -24.03 -5.15
CA LEU A 165 -17.59 -23.86 -4.15
C LEU A 165 -18.71 -22.92 -4.61
N GLY A 166 -18.43 -21.96 -5.50
CA GLY A 166 -19.40 -20.95 -5.93
C GLY A 166 -19.87 -20.01 -4.81
N TRP A 167 -19.07 -19.83 -3.75
CA TRP A 167 -19.43 -19.03 -2.57
C TRP A 167 -19.12 -17.55 -2.75
N LEU A 168 -17.93 -17.22 -3.26
CA LEU A 168 -17.43 -15.84 -3.34
C LEU A 168 -17.23 -15.42 -4.79
N PRO A 169 -17.38 -14.12 -5.11
CA PRO A 169 -17.18 -13.60 -6.44
C PRO A 169 -15.70 -13.69 -6.86
N LEU A 170 -15.48 -13.76 -8.17
CA LEU A 170 -14.13 -13.92 -8.73
C LEU A 170 -13.31 -12.62 -8.66
N TYR A 171 -13.90 -11.50 -9.07
CA TYR A 171 -13.28 -10.19 -9.20
C TYR A 171 -14.32 -9.07 -9.18
N GLY A 172 -13.87 -7.82 -9.20
CA GLY A 172 -14.71 -6.63 -9.31
C GLY A 172 -15.10 -6.05 -7.96
N LEU A 173 -15.67 -4.84 -7.99
CA LEU A 173 -16.09 -4.13 -6.78
C LEU A 173 -17.53 -4.50 -6.36
N THR A 174 -18.38 -4.81 -7.33
CA THR A 174 -19.83 -4.98 -7.16
C THR A 174 -20.41 -5.95 -8.19
N SER A 175 -21.55 -6.56 -7.88
CA SER A 175 -22.36 -7.37 -8.82
C SER A 175 -23.04 -6.52 -9.91
N ASP A 176 -23.46 -7.16 -11.01
CA ASP A 176 -24.14 -6.49 -12.13
C ASP A 176 -25.48 -5.83 -11.73
N ASP A 177 -26.18 -6.37 -10.73
CA ASP A 177 -27.45 -5.88 -10.21
C ASP A 177 -27.32 -4.88 -9.06
N PHE A 178 -26.08 -4.45 -8.73
CA PHE A 178 -25.78 -3.57 -7.59
C PHE A 178 -26.63 -2.31 -7.54
N GLU A 179 -26.91 -1.68 -8.68
CA GLU A 179 -27.71 -0.44 -8.71
C GLU A 179 -29.14 -0.65 -8.18
N ARG A 180 -29.71 -1.84 -8.38
CA ARG A 180 -31.07 -2.22 -8.02
C ARG A 180 -31.21 -2.76 -6.59
N MET A 181 -30.09 -3.02 -5.92
CA MET A 181 -30.09 -3.54 -4.55
C MET A 181 -30.51 -2.47 -3.52
N SER A 182 -31.06 -2.93 -2.38
CA SER A 182 -31.27 -2.08 -1.21
C SER A 182 -29.93 -1.59 -0.63
N VAL A 183 -29.95 -0.55 0.21
CA VAL A 183 -28.71 -0.03 0.85
C VAL A 183 -27.95 -1.12 1.60
N PHE A 184 -28.67 -1.99 2.31
CA PHE A 184 -28.08 -3.15 2.99
C PHE A 184 -27.51 -4.18 2.00
N GLY A 185 -28.23 -4.45 0.91
CA GLY A 185 -27.76 -5.33 -0.16
C GLY A 185 -26.46 -4.83 -0.80
N LYS A 186 -26.37 -3.52 -1.08
CA LYS A 186 -25.15 -2.89 -1.60
C LYS A 186 -23.97 -3.03 -0.64
N ALA A 187 -24.19 -2.80 0.65
CA ALA A 187 -23.13 -2.96 1.66
C ALA A 187 -22.65 -4.42 1.75
N TRP A 188 -23.59 -5.38 1.73
CA TRP A 188 -23.26 -6.79 1.75
C TRP A 188 -22.51 -7.23 0.49
N ASP A 189 -22.97 -6.80 -0.69
CA ASP A 189 -22.33 -7.09 -1.98
C ASP A 189 -20.87 -6.59 -2.01
N LEU A 190 -20.63 -5.36 -1.54
CA LEU A 190 -19.30 -4.79 -1.44
C LEU A 190 -18.39 -5.59 -0.49
N LEU A 191 -18.91 -6.01 0.68
CA LEU A 191 -18.16 -6.85 1.62
C LEU A 191 -17.84 -8.22 1.01
N TRP A 192 -18.79 -8.80 0.29
CA TRP A 192 -18.63 -10.08 -0.38
C TRP A 192 -17.52 -10.04 -1.43
N HIS A 193 -17.49 -8.98 -2.26
CA HIS A 193 -16.43 -8.73 -3.24
C HIS A 193 -15.08 -8.41 -2.59
N ALA A 194 -15.08 -7.69 -1.47
CA ALA A 194 -13.86 -7.34 -0.76
C ALA A 194 -13.25 -8.51 0.03
N THR A 195 -14.01 -9.59 0.30
CA THR A 195 -13.60 -10.67 1.21
C THR A 195 -12.31 -11.36 0.75
N LEU A 196 -12.24 -11.86 -0.49
CA LEU A 196 -11.04 -12.54 -0.99
C LEU A 196 -9.82 -11.61 -1.07
N PRO A 197 -9.92 -10.39 -1.63
CA PRO A 197 -8.84 -9.41 -1.58
C PRO A 197 -8.36 -9.14 -0.14
N ILE A 198 -9.27 -8.84 0.79
CA ILE A 198 -8.92 -8.52 2.17
C ILE A 198 -8.23 -9.71 2.85
N VAL A 199 -8.70 -10.94 2.64
CA VAL A 199 -8.03 -12.14 3.16
C VAL A 199 -6.60 -12.23 2.63
N CYS A 200 -6.39 -12.01 1.32
CA CYS A 200 -5.07 -12.04 0.69
C CYS A 200 -4.09 -11.02 1.29
N PHE A 201 -4.54 -9.78 1.49
CA PHE A 201 -3.71 -8.75 2.14
C PHE A 201 -3.45 -9.06 3.62
N THR A 202 -4.48 -9.55 4.31
CA THR A 202 -4.44 -9.75 5.76
C THR A 202 -3.49 -10.88 6.12
N TYR A 203 -3.58 -12.05 5.48
CA TYR A 203 -2.75 -13.19 5.87
C TYR A 203 -1.25 -12.91 5.66
N GLY A 204 -0.89 -12.19 4.58
CA GLY A 204 0.50 -11.88 4.25
C GLY A 204 1.16 -11.00 5.31
N THR A 205 0.41 -10.03 5.84
CA THR A 205 0.89 -9.14 6.91
C THR A 205 0.73 -9.78 8.30
N LEU A 206 -0.32 -10.57 8.53
CA LEU A 206 -0.62 -11.23 9.81
C LEU A 206 0.56 -12.00 10.39
N ALA A 207 1.25 -12.80 9.57
CA ALA A 207 2.40 -13.59 10.01
C ALA A 207 3.58 -12.71 10.47
N TYR A 208 3.83 -11.60 9.79
CA TYR A 208 4.86 -10.64 10.17
C TYR A 208 4.49 -9.94 11.49
N TYR A 209 3.29 -9.38 11.58
CA TYR A 209 2.85 -8.60 12.74
C TYR A 209 2.71 -9.45 14.01
N SER A 210 2.19 -10.68 13.90
CA SER A 210 2.03 -11.57 15.08
C SER A 210 3.37 -11.89 15.72
N ARG A 211 4.38 -12.12 14.89
CA ARG A 211 5.76 -12.37 15.33
C ARG A 211 6.45 -11.14 15.85
N PHE A 212 6.20 -9.99 15.22
CA PHE A 212 6.68 -8.71 15.72
C PHE A 212 6.15 -8.45 17.14
N VAL A 213 4.84 -8.62 17.36
CA VAL A 213 4.22 -8.50 18.69
C VAL A 213 4.86 -9.49 19.67
N ARG A 214 5.02 -10.77 19.28
CA ARG A 214 5.64 -11.79 20.13
C ARG A 214 7.08 -11.42 20.52
N ALA A 215 7.92 -11.01 19.56
CA ALA A 215 9.31 -10.67 19.81
C ALA A 215 9.43 -9.51 20.82
N ASN A 216 8.67 -8.43 20.59
CA ASN A 216 8.62 -7.30 21.52
C ASN A 216 8.10 -7.71 22.90
N MET A 217 7.06 -8.54 22.95
CA MET A 217 6.52 -9.05 24.22
C MET A 217 7.53 -9.92 24.98
N GLN A 218 8.31 -10.76 24.31
CA GLN A 218 9.34 -11.60 24.92
C GLN A 218 10.46 -10.77 25.57
N GLU A 219 10.87 -9.66 24.94
CA GLU A 219 11.85 -8.74 25.51
C GLU A 219 11.28 -8.04 26.76
N VAL A 220 10.05 -7.55 26.66
CA VAL A 220 9.36 -6.81 27.71
C VAL A 220 9.09 -7.68 28.94
N VAL A 221 8.67 -8.94 28.77
CA VAL A 221 8.38 -9.86 29.89
C VAL A 221 9.63 -10.20 30.71
N ARG A 222 10.84 -10.02 30.15
CA ARG A 222 12.13 -10.24 30.83
C ARG A 222 12.62 -9.04 31.66
N GLN A 223 11.91 -7.91 31.62
CA GLN A 223 12.32 -6.68 32.31
C GLN A 223 12.06 -6.73 33.83
N ASP A 224 12.87 -6.01 34.61
CA ASP A 224 12.84 -6.04 36.08
C ASP A 224 11.53 -5.54 36.69
N TYR A 225 10.84 -4.59 36.05
CA TYR A 225 9.53 -4.12 36.53
C TYR A 225 8.45 -5.21 36.41
N ILE A 226 8.57 -6.14 35.44
CA ILE A 226 7.69 -7.31 35.33
C ILE A 226 7.99 -8.30 36.46
N ARG A 227 9.27 -8.54 36.78
CA ARG A 227 9.65 -9.36 37.94
C ARG A 227 9.11 -8.77 39.24
N THR A 228 9.17 -7.46 39.38
CA THR A 228 8.59 -6.74 40.53
C THR A 228 7.07 -6.90 40.59
N ALA A 229 6.36 -6.78 39.47
CA ALA A 229 4.91 -7.01 39.41
C ALA A 229 4.55 -8.46 39.80
N LYS A 230 5.31 -9.46 39.35
CA LYS A 230 5.16 -10.85 39.78
C LYS A 230 5.34 -11.01 41.30
N ALA A 231 6.38 -10.39 41.87
CA ALA A 231 6.64 -10.44 43.31
C ALA A 231 5.53 -9.77 44.14
N LYS A 232 4.84 -8.76 43.59
CA LYS A 232 3.65 -8.14 44.20
C LYS A 232 2.36 -8.96 44.06
N GLY A 233 2.43 -10.18 43.52
CA GLY A 233 1.27 -11.07 43.35
C GLY A 233 0.35 -10.71 42.18
N VAL A 234 0.81 -9.89 41.21
CA VAL A 234 -0.01 -9.57 40.04
C VAL A 234 -0.19 -10.83 39.17
N GLY A 235 -1.45 -11.17 38.87
CA GLY A 235 -1.78 -12.36 38.06
C GLY A 235 -1.25 -12.30 36.62
N PRO A 236 -1.01 -13.46 35.97
CA PRO A 236 -0.32 -13.54 34.67
C PRO A 236 -1.05 -12.79 33.55
N ARG A 237 -2.39 -12.84 33.49
CA ARG A 237 -3.18 -12.10 32.50
C ARG A 237 -3.03 -10.58 32.64
N ARG A 238 -3.00 -10.09 33.88
CA ARG A 238 -2.85 -8.65 34.18
C ARG A 238 -1.43 -8.18 33.87
N ILE A 239 -0.41 -9.00 34.17
CA ILE A 239 0.97 -8.74 33.75
C ILE A 239 1.05 -8.61 32.22
N LEU A 240 0.51 -9.57 31.49
CA LEU A 240 0.60 -9.58 30.04
C LEU A 240 -0.07 -8.35 29.40
N TRP A 241 -1.33 -8.06 29.76
CA TRP A 241 -2.08 -6.97 29.13
C TRP A 241 -1.73 -5.58 29.66
N HIS A 242 -1.54 -5.41 30.96
CA HIS A 242 -1.42 -4.07 31.56
C HIS A 242 0.03 -3.65 31.80
N HIS A 243 0.93 -4.59 32.07
CA HIS A 243 2.33 -4.27 32.35
C HIS A 243 3.23 -4.48 31.14
N ALA A 244 3.04 -5.57 30.39
CA ALA A 244 3.88 -5.88 29.24
C ALA A 244 3.37 -5.21 27.94
N PHE A 245 2.15 -5.52 27.50
CA PHE A 245 1.65 -5.08 26.20
C PHE A 245 1.62 -3.56 26.02
N ARG A 246 1.30 -2.81 27.08
CA ARG A 246 1.33 -1.33 27.04
C ARG A 246 2.70 -0.78 26.63
N ASN A 247 3.79 -1.42 27.03
CA ASN A 247 5.14 -1.00 26.67
C ASN A 247 5.56 -1.50 25.27
N THR A 248 4.87 -2.50 24.72
CA THR A 248 5.07 -2.91 23.31
C THR A 248 4.33 -2.03 22.30
N LEU A 249 3.41 -1.17 22.74
CA LEU A 249 2.73 -0.23 21.84
C LEU A 249 3.71 0.78 21.22
N ILE A 250 4.82 1.08 21.90
CA ILE A 250 5.85 2.01 21.44
C ILE A 250 6.38 1.63 20.04
N PRO A 251 7.00 0.45 19.85
CA PRO A 251 7.50 0.03 18.54
C PRO A 251 6.37 -0.27 17.54
N MET A 252 5.16 -0.60 18.00
CA MET A 252 4.00 -0.79 17.11
C MET A 252 3.51 0.51 16.50
N VAL A 253 3.51 1.62 17.26
CA VAL A 253 3.13 2.94 16.76
C VAL A 253 4.08 3.42 15.68
N THR A 254 5.38 3.14 15.81
CA THR A 254 6.31 3.40 14.71
C THR A 254 5.96 2.58 13.48
N LEU A 255 5.72 1.28 13.66
CA LEU A 255 5.42 0.40 12.53
C LEU A 255 4.16 0.87 11.78
N LEU A 256 3.14 1.35 12.50
CA LEU A 256 1.99 2.04 11.92
C LEU A 256 2.40 3.24 11.04
N GLY A 257 3.29 4.11 11.53
CA GLY A 257 3.81 5.23 10.73
C GLY A 257 4.48 4.78 9.44
N LEU A 258 5.23 3.67 9.49
CA LEU A 258 5.89 3.07 8.33
C LEU A 258 4.93 2.34 7.38
N THR A 259 3.72 1.98 7.81
CA THR A 259 2.70 1.38 6.90
C THR A 259 2.00 2.40 6.02
N LEU A 260 2.05 3.68 6.36
CA LEU A 260 1.36 4.75 5.64
C LEU A 260 1.58 4.69 4.11
N PRO A 261 2.80 4.49 3.58
CA PRO A 261 3.02 4.43 2.13
C PRO A 261 2.31 3.23 1.49
N THR A 262 2.32 2.08 2.17
CA THR A 262 1.69 0.86 1.70
C THR A 262 0.17 0.96 1.65
N LEU A 263 -0.45 1.77 2.52
CA LEU A 263 -1.89 2.03 2.50
C LEU A 263 -2.34 2.77 1.24
N PHE A 264 -1.50 3.66 0.72
CA PHE A 264 -1.83 4.49 -0.45
C PHE A 264 -1.35 3.87 -1.76
N SER A 265 -0.27 3.09 -1.74
CA SER A 265 0.19 2.37 -2.93
C SER A 265 -0.66 1.15 -3.26
N GLY A 266 -1.36 0.59 -2.25
CA GLY A 266 -2.06 -0.67 -2.37
C GLY A 266 -1.12 -1.83 -2.70
N ALA A 267 -1.70 -2.96 -3.09
CA ALA A 267 -0.95 -4.07 -3.70
C ALA A 267 -1.32 -4.19 -5.17
N VAL A 268 -0.50 -3.56 -6.02
CA VAL A 268 -0.63 -3.53 -7.49
C VAL A 268 -1.04 -4.89 -8.07
N ILE A 269 -0.36 -5.96 -7.64
CA ILE A 269 -0.59 -7.32 -8.15
C ILE A 269 -1.95 -7.86 -7.71
N LEU A 270 -2.34 -7.70 -6.44
CA LEU A 270 -3.61 -8.23 -5.93
C LEU A 270 -4.79 -7.44 -6.50
N GLU A 271 -4.70 -6.11 -6.55
CA GLU A 271 -5.72 -5.29 -7.20
C GLU A 271 -5.89 -5.69 -8.67
N ARG A 272 -4.80 -6.06 -9.35
CA ARG A 272 -4.90 -6.55 -10.73
C ARG A 272 -5.61 -7.91 -10.83
N ILE A 273 -5.29 -8.85 -9.96
CA ILE A 273 -5.88 -10.21 -9.95
C ILE A 273 -7.39 -10.16 -9.66
N PHE A 274 -7.79 -9.31 -8.73
CA PHE A 274 -9.20 -9.13 -8.35
C PHE A 274 -9.90 -8.05 -9.16
N VAL A 275 -9.25 -7.46 -10.18
CA VAL A 275 -9.78 -6.34 -10.99
C VAL A 275 -10.38 -5.24 -10.10
N TRP A 276 -9.69 -4.96 -8.99
CA TRP A 276 -10.12 -3.96 -8.04
C TRP A 276 -9.83 -2.58 -8.61
N PRO A 277 -10.79 -1.64 -8.62
CA PRO A 277 -10.63 -0.34 -9.28
C PRO A 277 -9.85 0.65 -8.40
N GLY A 278 -8.66 0.26 -7.96
CA GLY A 278 -7.78 1.04 -7.10
C GLY A 278 -6.59 1.68 -7.82
N ILE A 279 -5.76 2.33 -7.01
CA ILE A 279 -4.52 2.99 -7.40
C ILE A 279 -3.51 2.00 -7.98
N GLY A 280 -3.43 0.80 -7.42
CA GLY A 280 -2.52 -0.24 -7.87
C GLY A 280 -2.87 -0.71 -9.29
N ASN A 281 -4.15 -0.95 -9.57
CA ASN A 281 -4.58 -1.30 -10.93
C ASN A 281 -4.35 -0.12 -11.91
N LEU A 282 -4.65 1.13 -11.49
CA LEU A 282 -4.36 2.32 -12.30
C LEU A 282 -2.87 2.43 -12.65
N PHE A 283 -1.98 2.18 -11.68
CA PHE A 283 -0.53 2.20 -11.88
C PHE A 283 -0.09 1.16 -12.92
N PHE A 284 -0.56 -0.09 -12.76
CA PHE A 284 -0.23 -1.18 -13.68
C PHE A 284 -0.71 -0.90 -15.11
N GLU A 285 -1.95 -0.44 -15.26
CA GLU A 285 -2.51 -0.08 -16.57
C GLU A 285 -1.75 1.07 -17.22
N SER A 286 -1.36 2.07 -16.42
CA SER A 286 -0.61 3.23 -16.91
C SER A 286 0.78 2.84 -17.41
N ILE A 287 1.46 1.90 -16.75
CA ILE A 287 2.73 1.33 -17.25
C ILE A 287 2.48 0.60 -18.57
N ARG A 288 1.47 -0.28 -18.62
CA ARG A 288 1.16 -1.07 -19.82
C ARG A 288 0.84 -0.19 -21.04
N PHE A 289 0.08 0.88 -20.83
CA PHE A 289 -0.30 1.83 -21.89
C PHE A 289 0.67 2.99 -22.06
N HIS A 290 1.83 2.96 -21.39
CA HIS A 290 2.85 4.00 -21.47
C HIS A 290 2.29 5.40 -21.14
N ASP A 291 1.34 5.51 -20.21
CA ASP A 291 0.80 6.79 -19.75
C ASP A 291 1.75 7.46 -18.76
N TYR A 292 2.76 8.16 -19.31
CA TYR A 292 3.85 8.71 -18.52
C TYR A 292 3.39 9.68 -17.44
N ASN A 293 2.38 10.52 -17.70
CA ASN A 293 1.90 11.49 -16.72
C ASN A 293 1.28 10.80 -15.50
N VAL A 294 0.48 9.75 -15.72
CA VAL A 294 -0.14 9.00 -14.62
C VAL A 294 0.92 8.22 -13.83
N VAL A 295 1.87 7.57 -14.52
CA VAL A 295 2.97 6.85 -13.84
C VAL A 295 3.80 7.80 -12.99
N MET A 296 4.14 8.98 -13.52
CA MET A 296 4.90 10.02 -12.82
C MET A 296 4.12 10.58 -11.62
N GLY A 297 2.83 10.89 -11.79
CA GLY A 297 1.98 11.39 -10.70
C GLY A 297 1.79 10.38 -9.58
N LEU A 298 1.57 9.09 -9.91
CA LEU A 298 1.45 8.02 -8.92
C LEU A 298 2.76 7.74 -8.20
N THR A 299 3.86 7.74 -8.93
CA THR A 299 5.22 7.59 -8.38
C THR A 299 5.54 8.73 -7.41
N LEU A 300 5.21 9.97 -7.79
CA LEU A 300 5.36 11.14 -6.92
C LEU A 300 4.51 10.96 -5.66
N MET A 301 3.24 10.58 -5.81
CA MET A 301 2.35 10.31 -4.67
C MET A 301 2.96 9.27 -3.72
N PHE A 302 3.40 8.12 -4.24
CA PHE A 302 4.02 7.06 -3.43
C PHE A 302 5.26 7.57 -2.70
N SER A 303 6.13 8.30 -3.40
CA SER A 303 7.36 8.85 -2.82
C SER A 303 7.07 9.88 -1.73
N VAL A 304 6.10 10.75 -1.94
CA VAL A 304 5.65 11.72 -0.92
C VAL A 304 5.06 10.99 0.29
N MET A 305 4.23 9.97 0.08
CA MET A 305 3.68 9.16 1.19
C MET A 305 4.77 8.40 1.93
N THR A 306 5.79 7.87 1.24
CA THR A 306 6.99 7.25 1.84
C THR A 306 7.73 8.22 2.76
N LEU A 307 8.04 9.42 2.27
CA LEU A 307 8.73 10.43 3.06
C LEU A 307 7.86 10.92 4.22
N ALA A 308 6.55 11.08 4.01
CA ALA A 308 5.61 11.47 5.06
C ALA A 308 5.49 10.39 6.14
N GLY A 309 5.40 9.10 5.77
CA GLY A 309 5.36 7.98 6.71
C GLY A 309 6.66 7.85 7.50
N GLN A 310 7.82 8.03 6.86
CA GLN A 310 9.11 8.04 7.53
C GLN A 310 9.23 9.20 8.53
N LEU A 311 8.83 10.41 8.12
CA LEU A 311 8.84 11.59 9.01
C LEU A 311 7.89 11.39 10.18
N LEU A 312 6.71 10.82 9.95
CA LEU A 312 5.75 10.49 10.99
C LEU A 312 6.34 9.47 11.98
N ALA A 313 6.98 8.41 11.49
CA ALA A 313 7.65 7.42 12.32
C ALA A 313 8.75 8.04 13.20
N ASP A 314 9.57 8.93 12.63
CA ASP A 314 10.60 9.66 13.38
C ASP A 314 9.99 10.53 14.48
N VAL A 315 8.92 11.28 14.17
CA VAL A 315 8.24 12.12 15.17
C VAL A 315 7.61 11.26 16.27
N LEU A 316 6.98 10.15 15.91
CA LEU A 316 6.39 9.22 16.88
C LEU A 316 7.47 8.61 17.79
N TYR A 317 8.63 8.26 17.26
CA TYR A 317 9.77 7.83 18.08
C TYR A 317 10.19 8.91 19.08
N ALA A 318 10.29 10.17 18.65
CA ALA A 318 10.65 11.29 19.51
C ALA A 318 9.66 11.52 20.67
N VAL A 319 8.37 11.37 20.37
CA VAL A 319 7.29 11.57 21.35
C VAL A 319 7.27 10.44 22.38
N VAL A 320 7.54 9.22 21.93
CA VAL A 320 7.39 8.04 22.77
C VAL A 320 8.65 7.73 23.59
N ASP A 321 9.85 8.02 23.06
CA ASP A 321 11.10 7.94 23.82
C ASP A 321 11.72 9.34 24.01
N PRO A 322 11.51 9.97 25.18
CA PRO A 322 12.04 11.31 25.48
C PRO A 322 13.57 11.35 25.63
N ARG A 323 14.26 10.19 25.60
CA ARG A 323 15.73 10.12 25.64
C ARG A 323 16.35 10.39 24.26
N ILE A 324 15.56 10.29 23.19
CA ILE A 324 16.02 10.56 21.83
C ILE A 324 16.08 12.07 21.61
N THR A 325 17.30 12.60 21.60
CA THR A 325 17.54 14.03 21.33
C THR A 325 17.92 14.20 19.87
N TYR A 326 17.03 14.84 19.09
CA TYR A 326 17.32 15.24 17.72
C TYR A 326 18.07 16.58 17.73
N SER A 327 19.40 16.50 17.82
CA SER A 327 20.30 17.65 17.60
C SER A 327 20.40 18.01 16.13
#